data_AF-A0AA35NU87-F1
#
_entry.id   AF-A0AA35NU87-F1
#
_cell.length_a   1.000
_cell.length_b   1.000
_cell.length_c   1.000
_cell.angle_alpha   90.00
_cell.angle_beta   90.00
_cell.angle_gamma   90.00
#
_symmetry.space_group_name_H-M   'P 1'
#
loop_
_entity.id
_entity.type
_entity.pdbx_description
1 polymer ?
#
loop_
_entity_poly.entity_id
_entity_poly.type
_entity_poly.pdbx_seq_one_letter_code
_entity_poly.pdbx_strand_id
1 'polypeptide(L)'
;GATYIFGKSGGLILYTWPANDRPSTRTDRLAVGFSTTVKDGILVRIDSAPGLTDFLQLHIEQGKIGVVFNIGTVDISIKEESTPVNDGKYHVVRFTRNGGNATLQVDGWPVNEHYPSGQSNSEYKGIFIYGLCRIGSFLLKLQGWTTICFTEMRYTLTENQNRKQKTLP
;
A
#
# COMPACT_ATOMS: atom_id res chain seq x y z
N GLY A 1 -2.55 -18.12 1.21
CA GLY A 1 -1.58 -17.26 1.92
C GLY A 1 -1.47 -17.70 3.36
N ALA A 2 -0.52 -17.11 4.09
CA ALA A 2 -0.51 -17.16 5.54
C ALA A 2 -1.43 -16.08 6.12
N THR A 3 -2.08 -16.38 7.24
CA THR A 3 -3.09 -15.51 7.85
C THR A 3 -2.60 -14.96 9.19
N TYR A 4 -2.74 -13.64 9.39
CA TYR A 4 -2.37 -12.95 10.62
C TYR A 4 -3.56 -12.28 11.27
N ILE A 5 -3.64 -12.39 12.59
CA ILE A 5 -4.73 -11.81 13.39
C ILE A 5 -4.12 -10.78 14.34
N PHE A 6 -4.53 -9.53 14.20
CA PHE A 6 -4.13 -8.43 15.06
C PHE A 6 -5.26 -8.13 16.06
N GLY A 7 -4.99 -8.38 17.33
CA GLY A 7 -5.94 -8.12 18.41
C GLY A 7 -6.06 -6.64 18.79
N LYS A 8 -6.77 -6.37 19.89
CA LYS A 8 -7.11 -5.01 20.36
C LYS A 8 -5.91 -4.09 20.64
N SER A 9 -4.74 -4.67 20.96
CA SER A 9 -3.50 -3.91 21.16
C SER A 9 -2.86 -3.45 19.84
N GLY A 10 -3.45 -3.82 18.71
CA GLY A 10 -2.78 -3.78 17.42
C GLY A 10 -1.61 -4.76 17.36
N GLY A 11 -0.76 -4.58 16.36
CA GLY A 11 0.50 -5.28 16.23
C GLY A 11 1.24 -4.83 14.98
N LEU A 12 2.48 -5.27 14.88
CA LEU A 12 3.43 -4.82 13.87
C LEU A 12 4.21 -6.03 13.35
N ILE A 13 4.01 -6.35 12.08
CA ILE A 13 4.95 -7.17 11.31
C ILE A 13 5.97 -6.20 10.71
N LEU A 14 7.27 -6.49 10.89
CA LEU A 14 8.34 -5.68 10.33
C LEU A 14 9.20 -6.47 9.35
N TYR A 15 9.30 -6.04 8.10
CA TYR A 15 10.35 -6.51 7.19
C TYR A 15 11.21 -5.34 6.71
N THR A 16 12.52 -5.56 6.65
CA THR A 16 13.49 -4.58 6.18
C THR A 16 14.37 -5.24 5.13
N TRP A 17 14.41 -4.66 3.93
CA TRP A 17 15.34 -5.07 2.89
C TRP A 17 16.78 -4.79 3.33
N PRO A 18 17.71 -5.73 3.04
CA PRO A 18 19.14 -5.46 3.16
C PRO A 18 19.54 -4.19 2.42
N ALA A 19 20.55 -3.49 2.93
CA ALA A 19 21.00 -2.19 2.41
C ALA A 19 21.31 -2.19 0.90
N ASN A 20 21.82 -3.32 0.38
CA ASN A 20 22.23 -3.43 -1.02
C ASN A 20 21.12 -3.98 -1.94
N ASP A 21 20.02 -4.49 -1.38
CA ASP A 21 18.95 -5.14 -2.14
C ASP A 21 17.72 -4.26 -2.32
N ARG A 22 17.77 -3.04 -1.77
CA ARG A 22 16.68 -2.07 -1.79
C ARG A 22 16.28 -1.74 -3.22
N PRO A 23 15.05 -2.08 -3.62
CA PRO A 23 14.56 -1.83 -4.96
C PRO A 23 14.21 -0.35 -5.15
N SER A 24 14.42 0.14 -6.38
CA SER A 24 13.89 1.42 -6.85
C SER A 24 12.97 1.17 -8.03
N THR A 25 11.70 1.58 -7.94
CA THR A 25 10.67 1.16 -8.89
C THR A 25 9.94 2.32 -9.55
N ARG A 26 9.70 2.14 -10.86
CA ARG A 26 8.75 2.97 -11.62
C ARG A 26 7.32 2.44 -11.51
N THR A 27 7.19 1.13 -11.29
CA THR A 27 5.91 0.43 -11.26
C THR A 27 5.80 -0.47 -10.04
N ASP A 28 4.70 -0.31 -9.31
CA ASP A 28 4.39 -1.07 -8.10
C ASP A 28 3.05 -1.80 -8.24
N ARG A 29 2.96 -3.00 -7.65
CA ARG A 29 1.71 -3.74 -7.51
C ARG A 29 1.59 -4.28 -6.10
N LEU A 30 0.50 -3.90 -5.43
CA LEU A 30 0.17 -4.34 -4.07
C LEU A 30 -1.19 -5.03 -4.09
N ALA A 31 -1.27 -6.23 -3.52
CA ALA A 31 -2.52 -6.92 -3.25
C ALA A 31 -2.58 -7.36 -1.78
N VAL A 32 -3.66 -7.00 -1.10
CA VAL A 32 -3.88 -7.29 0.32
C VAL A 32 -5.29 -7.84 0.52
N GLY A 33 -5.39 -9.02 1.11
CA GLY A 33 -6.63 -9.58 1.63
C GLY A 33 -6.78 -9.27 3.10
N PHE A 34 -7.91 -8.66 3.50
CA PHE A 34 -8.17 -8.27 4.89
C PHE A 34 -9.65 -8.39 5.28
N SER A 35 -9.90 -8.48 6.58
CA SER A 35 -11.21 -8.32 7.22
C SER A 35 -11.08 -7.44 8.45
N THR A 36 -11.98 -6.47 8.59
CA THR A 36 -11.91 -5.48 9.67
C THR A 36 -13.27 -4.86 9.93
N THR A 37 -13.47 -4.38 11.15
CA THR A 37 -14.58 -3.48 11.51
C THR A 37 -14.10 -2.10 11.95
N VAL A 38 -12.79 -1.85 11.88
CA VAL A 38 -12.14 -0.58 12.20
C VAL A 38 -12.53 0.48 11.16
N LYS A 39 -12.83 1.70 11.63
CA LYS A 39 -13.15 2.84 10.78
C LYS A 39 -11.91 3.55 10.23
N ASP A 40 -10.84 3.63 11.01
CA ASP A 40 -9.63 4.36 10.65
C ASP A 40 -8.37 3.58 11.05
N GLY A 41 -7.44 3.39 10.12
CA GLY A 41 -6.19 2.67 10.41
C GLY A 41 -5.32 2.42 9.18
N ILE A 42 -4.02 2.22 9.40
CA ILE A 42 -3.06 1.90 8.35
C ILE A 42 -2.93 0.38 8.25
N LEU A 43 -3.13 -0.18 7.05
CA LEU A 43 -2.97 -1.62 6.80
C LEU A 43 -1.55 -1.94 6.35
N VAL A 44 -1.01 -1.15 5.43
CA VAL A 44 0.34 -1.33 4.87
C VAL A 44 1.01 0.02 4.73
N ARG A 45 2.27 0.10 5.15
CA ARG A 45 3.13 1.26 4.89
C ARG A 45 4.49 0.79 4.40
N ILE A 46 4.95 1.46 3.34
CA ILE A 46 6.24 1.27 2.71
C ILE A 46 6.90 2.64 2.72
N ASP A 47 7.92 2.81 3.55
CA ASP A 47 8.73 4.03 3.61
C ASP A 47 10.03 3.80 2.86
N SER A 48 10.57 4.86 2.24
CA SER A 48 11.90 4.92 1.61
C SER A 48 13.05 5.03 2.62
N ALA A 49 14.29 5.23 2.12
CA ALA A 49 15.49 5.35 2.93
C ALA A 49 15.45 6.57 3.86
N PRO A 50 16.23 6.61 4.96
CA PRO A 50 16.18 7.73 5.88
C PRO A 50 16.74 8.96 5.15
N GLY A 51 16.08 10.10 5.33
CA GLY A 51 16.42 11.33 4.61
C GLY A 51 15.64 11.53 3.31
N LEU A 52 14.76 10.58 2.95
CA LEU A 52 13.83 10.72 1.83
C LEU A 52 12.39 10.80 2.31
N THR A 53 11.55 11.34 1.43
CA THR A 53 10.14 11.60 1.72
C THR A 53 9.20 10.62 1.02
N ASP A 54 9.72 9.70 0.22
CA ASP A 54 8.88 8.81 -0.59
C ASP A 54 8.24 7.74 0.30
N PHE A 55 6.95 7.48 0.06
CA PHE A 55 6.22 6.46 0.77
C PHE A 55 5.03 5.95 -0.04
N LEU A 56 4.50 4.79 0.35
CA LEU A 56 3.21 4.26 -0.08
C LEU A 56 2.46 3.75 1.14
N GLN A 57 1.21 4.18 1.31
CA GLN A 57 0.37 3.81 2.46
C GLN A 57 -1.02 3.36 2.00
N LEU A 58 -1.34 2.09 2.25
CA LEU A 58 -2.70 1.56 2.19
C LEU A 58 -3.36 1.74 3.56
N HIS A 59 -4.51 2.39 3.59
CA HIS A 59 -5.21 2.74 4.82
C HIS A 59 -6.73 2.66 4.65
N ILE A 60 -7.41 2.59 5.78
CA ILE A 60 -8.85 2.78 5.90
C ILE A 60 -9.08 4.13 6.56
N GLU A 61 -10.00 4.91 6.00
CA GLU A 61 -10.46 6.18 6.54
C GLU A 61 -11.98 6.25 6.42
N GLN A 62 -12.66 6.50 7.54
CA GLN A 62 -14.12 6.50 7.62
C GLN A 62 -14.76 5.22 7.07
N GLY A 63 -14.09 4.07 7.28
CA GLY A 63 -14.51 2.75 6.83
C GLY A 63 -14.22 2.44 5.35
N LYS A 64 -13.70 3.40 4.59
CA LYS A 64 -13.38 3.25 3.16
C LYS A 64 -11.89 3.02 2.95
N ILE A 65 -11.53 2.18 1.99
CA ILE A 65 -10.14 1.85 1.67
C ILE A 65 -9.54 2.87 0.70
N GLY A 66 -8.31 3.28 0.95
CA GLY A 66 -7.57 4.18 0.08
C GLY A 66 -6.07 3.97 0.13
N VAL A 67 -5.39 4.50 -0.88
CA VAL A 67 -3.94 4.56 -0.96
C VAL A 67 -3.52 6.02 -1.09
N VAL A 68 -2.50 6.39 -0.32
CA VAL A 68 -1.76 7.65 -0.51
C VAL A 68 -0.30 7.32 -0.69
N PHE A 69 0.35 7.97 -1.65
CA PHE A 69 1.76 7.75 -1.93
C PHE A 69 2.45 9.05 -2.35
N ASN A 70 3.74 9.14 -2.05
CA ASN A 70 4.62 10.20 -2.49
C ASN A 70 5.84 9.56 -3.16
N ILE A 71 6.21 10.11 -4.31
CA ILE A 71 7.37 9.66 -5.12
C ILE A 71 8.29 10.84 -5.43
N GLY A 72 8.48 11.73 -4.44
CA GLY A 72 9.42 12.84 -4.42
C GLY A 72 8.92 14.17 -4.95
N THR A 73 7.62 14.29 -5.21
CA THR A 73 6.99 15.57 -5.59
C THR A 73 5.87 15.95 -4.63
N VAL A 74 4.70 15.37 -4.83
CA VAL A 74 3.48 15.65 -4.07
C VAL A 74 2.79 14.36 -3.69
N ASP A 75 1.96 14.45 -2.66
CA ASP A 75 1.12 13.34 -2.24
C ASP A 75 0.01 13.11 -3.27
N ILE A 76 -0.12 11.86 -3.72
CA ILE A 76 -1.16 11.41 -4.64
C ILE A 76 -2.03 10.42 -3.90
N SER A 77 -3.34 10.62 -3.96
CA SER A 77 -4.33 9.76 -3.31
C SER A 77 -5.32 9.16 -4.29
N ILE A 78 -5.72 7.93 -4.00
CA ILE A 78 -6.79 7.22 -4.69
C ILE A 78 -7.59 6.41 -3.67
N LYS A 79 -8.92 6.48 -3.73
CA LYS A 79 -9.81 5.94 -2.72
C LYS A 79 -11.04 5.31 -3.35
N GLU A 80 -11.56 4.26 -2.72
CA GLU A 80 -12.89 3.75 -3.00
C GLU A 80 -13.93 4.60 -2.27
N GLU A 81 -14.62 5.47 -3.00
CA GLU A 81 -15.53 6.45 -2.40
C GLU A 81 -16.95 5.92 -2.15
N SER A 82 -17.36 4.87 -2.86
CA SER A 82 -18.76 4.45 -2.83
C SER A 82 -19.06 3.53 -1.65
N THR A 83 -18.17 2.57 -1.40
CA THR A 83 -18.51 1.39 -0.59
C THR A 83 -17.49 1.19 0.54
N PRO A 84 -17.92 1.22 1.81
CA PRO A 84 -17.08 0.87 2.95
C PRO A 84 -16.65 -0.61 2.93
N VAL A 85 -15.49 -0.90 3.51
CA VAL A 85 -14.87 -2.24 3.61
C VAL A 85 -14.75 -2.72 5.06
N ASN A 86 -15.28 -1.96 6.02
CA ASN A 86 -15.19 -2.23 7.46
C ASN A 86 -16.41 -2.98 7.99
N ASP A 87 -16.98 -3.89 7.19
CA ASP A 87 -18.17 -4.67 7.53
C ASP A 87 -17.86 -6.01 8.24
N GLY A 88 -16.58 -6.28 8.50
CA GLY A 88 -16.10 -7.52 9.09
C GLY A 88 -15.98 -8.70 8.12
N LYS A 89 -16.32 -8.53 6.84
CA LYS A 89 -16.15 -9.56 5.81
C LYS A 89 -14.77 -9.49 5.19
N TYR A 90 -14.45 -10.50 4.38
CA TYR A 90 -13.18 -10.59 3.68
C TYR A 90 -13.23 -9.83 2.36
N HIS A 91 -12.28 -8.92 2.20
CA HIS A 91 -12.08 -8.10 1.01
C HIS A 91 -10.65 -8.26 0.49
N VAL A 92 -10.47 -8.13 -0.81
CA VAL A 92 -9.16 -8.06 -1.46
C VAL A 92 -9.01 -6.73 -2.18
N VAL A 93 -8.07 -5.91 -1.73
CA VAL A 93 -7.70 -4.68 -2.42
C VAL A 93 -6.48 -4.89 -3.32
N ARG A 94 -6.54 -4.37 -4.54
CA ARG A 94 -5.48 -4.39 -5.54
C ARG A 94 -5.15 -2.96 -5.94
N PHE A 95 -3.91 -2.57 -5.73
CA PHE A 95 -3.37 -1.28 -6.10
C PHE A 95 -2.27 -1.46 -7.15
N THR A 96 -2.27 -0.62 -8.18
CA THR A 96 -1.16 -0.52 -9.11
C THR A 96 -0.75 0.94 -9.31
N ARG A 97 0.54 1.17 -9.48
CA ARG A 97 1.12 2.47 -9.77
C ARG A 97 2.07 2.37 -10.95
N ASN A 98 2.07 3.38 -11.82
CA ASN A 98 3.10 3.60 -12.82
C ASN A 98 3.42 5.11 -12.89
N GLY A 99 4.54 5.52 -12.26
CA GLY A 99 4.80 6.95 -12.03
C GLY A 99 3.74 7.55 -11.11
N GLY A 100 3.12 8.66 -11.50
CA GLY A 100 2.00 9.28 -10.78
C GLY A 100 0.63 8.65 -11.08
N ASN A 101 0.52 7.82 -12.11
CA ASN A 101 -0.74 7.16 -12.45
C ASN A 101 -1.00 6.00 -11.49
N ALA A 102 -2.24 5.85 -11.04
CA ALA A 102 -2.63 4.83 -10.09
C ALA A 102 -3.99 4.22 -10.38
N THR A 103 -4.15 2.95 -10.00
CA THR A 103 -5.44 2.26 -10.01
C THR A 103 -5.70 1.59 -8.67
N LEU A 104 -6.96 1.56 -8.25
CA LEU A 104 -7.41 0.90 -7.03
C LEU A 104 -8.67 0.09 -7.34
N GLN A 105 -8.63 -1.21 -7.06
CA GLN A 105 -9.76 -2.10 -7.20
C GLN A 105 -9.97 -2.90 -5.91
N VAL A 106 -11.20 -2.95 -5.45
CA VAL A 106 -11.63 -3.79 -4.32
C VAL A 106 -12.48 -4.92 -4.87
N ASP A 107 -12.14 -6.15 -4.51
CA ASP A 107 -12.82 -7.37 -4.95
C ASP A 107 -13.02 -7.43 -6.48
N GLY A 108 -14.28 -7.36 -6.93
CA GLY A 108 -14.70 -7.26 -8.32
C GLY A 108 -15.46 -5.97 -8.62
N TRP A 109 -15.32 -4.94 -7.77
CA TRP A 109 -15.91 -3.62 -8.00
C TRP A 109 -15.24 -2.91 -9.18
N PRO A 110 -15.86 -1.85 -9.73
CA PRO A 110 -15.25 -1.03 -10.76
C PRO A 110 -13.86 -0.54 -10.35
N VAL A 111 -12.96 -0.45 -11.33
CA VAL A 111 -11.61 0.06 -11.10
C VAL A 111 -11.69 1.57 -10.94
N ASN A 112 -11.18 2.08 -9.82
CA ASN A 112 -10.91 3.50 -9.66
C ASN A 112 -9.56 3.80 -10.32
N GLU A 113 -9.51 4.87 -11.11
CA GLU A 113 -8.30 5.29 -11.81
C GLU A 113 -7.98 6.75 -11.48
N HIS A 114 -6.70 7.05 -11.29
CA HIS A 114 -6.20 8.40 -11.10
C HIS A 114 -5.11 8.69 -12.12
N TYR A 115 -5.33 9.73 -12.93
CA TYR A 115 -4.38 10.27 -13.89
C TYR A 115 -4.20 11.76 -13.59
N PRO A 116 -3.00 12.20 -13.15
CA PRO A 116 -2.74 13.61 -12.91
C PRO A 116 -2.92 14.42 -14.20
N SER A 117 -3.69 15.51 -14.17
CA SER A 117 -3.88 16.41 -15.31
C SER A 117 -2.72 17.41 -15.41
N GLY A 118 -2.12 17.54 -16.60
CA GLY A 118 -1.25 18.68 -16.92
C GLY A 118 0.27 18.49 -16.78
N GLN A 119 0.77 17.37 -16.25
CA GLN A 119 2.20 17.03 -16.33
C GLN A 119 2.39 15.89 -17.33
N SER A 120 3.12 16.17 -18.41
CA SER A 120 3.57 15.14 -19.33
C SER A 120 4.21 13.98 -18.52
N ASN A 121 3.94 12.73 -18.89
CA ASN A 121 4.54 11.53 -18.25
C ASN A 121 6.08 11.58 -18.17
N SER A 122 6.69 12.51 -18.91
CA SER A 122 8.09 12.88 -18.95
C SER A 122 8.53 13.95 -17.93
N GLU A 123 7.69 14.44 -17.02
CA GLU A 123 8.11 15.31 -15.89
C GLU A 123 8.25 14.54 -14.58
N TYR A 124 7.53 13.42 -14.44
CA TYR A 124 7.90 12.35 -13.50
C TYR A 124 9.12 11.57 -14.02
N LYS A 125 10.18 12.29 -14.46
CA LYS A 125 11.45 11.67 -14.87
C LYS A 125 12.09 11.06 -13.63
N GLY A 126 12.00 9.73 -13.55
CA GLY A 126 12.84 8.91 -12.70
C GLY A 126 13.04 9.49 -11.31
N ILE A 127 11.99 9.48 -10.49
CA ILE A 127 12.18 9.70 -9.07
C ILE A 127 12.10 8.35 -8.38
N PHE A 128 13.27 8.02 -7.86
CA PHE A 128 13.67 6.78 -7.25
C PHE A 128 12.97 6.66 -5.92
N ILE A 129 12.13 5.65 -5.71
CA ILE A 129 11.90 5.20 -4.34
C ILE A 129 13.26 4.61 -3.92
N TYR A 130 14.19 5.40 -3.37
CA TYR A 130 15.39 4.80 -2.82
C TYR A 130 14.92 4.02 -1.61
N GLY A 131 14.90 2.69 -1.71
CA GLY A 131 14.55 1.91 -0.55
C GLY A 131 15.60 2.13 0.56
N LEU A 132 15.23 2.44 1.80
CA LEU A 132 14.85 1.34 2.66
C LEU A 132 13.56 0.86 2.05
N CYS A 133 13.49 -0.38 1.64
CA CYS A 133 12.17 -0.94 1.59
C CYS A 133 12.08 -1.58 2.97
N ARG A 134 11.54 -0.83 3.94
CA ARG A 134 10.93 -1.52 5.08
C ARG A 134 9.63 -2.09 4.51
N ILE A 135 9.64 -3.30 3.93
CA ILE A 135 8.34 -3.91 3.61
C ILE A 135 7.65 -4.14 4.95
N GLY A 136 6.63 -3.34 5.22
CA GLY A 136 5.92 -3.31 6.47
C GLY A 136 6.86 -2.88 7.58
N SER A 137 6.83 -1.62 8.01
CA SER A 137 6.32 -1.52 9.37
C SER A 137 4.82 -1.56 9.20
N PHE A 138 4.15 -2.68 9.50
CA PHE A 138 2.71 -2.65 9.72
C PHE A 138 2.45 -1.79 10.95
N LEU A 139 2.43 -0.47 10.79
CA LEU A 139 1.99 0.38 11.87
C LEU A 139 0.46 0.30 11.91
N LEU A 140 -0.07 -0.84 12.37
CA LEU A 140 -1.48 -0.94 12.70
C LEU A 140 -1.69 -0.19 14.03
N LYS A 141 -1.64 1.14 13.99
CA LYS A 141 -2.01 1.97 15.14
C LYS A 141 -3.54 2.00 15.18
N LEU A 142 -4.12 0.98 15.80
CA LEU A 142 -5.55 0.94 16.07
C LEU A 142 -5.85 1.70 17.36
N GLN A 143 -6.75 2.67 17.27
CA GLN A 143 -7.47 3.22 18.41
C GLN A 143 -8.87 2.56 18.38
N GLY A 144 -9.07 1.44 19.08
CA GLY A 144 -10.39 0.81 19.14
C GLY A 144 -10.43 -0.68 19.48
N TRP A 145 -11.65 -1.17 19.76
CA TRP A 145 -11.96 -2.47 20.36
C TRP A 145 -12.03 -3.67 19.38
N THR A 146 -11.31 -3.66 18.26
CA THR A 146 -11.59 -4.59 17.14
C THR A 146 -10.34 -5.27 16.56
N THR A 147 -10.56 -6.45 15.98
CA THR A 147 -9.54 -7.35 15.44
C THR A 147 -9.46 -7.21 13.92
N ILE A 148 -8.25 -7.20 13.35
CA ILE A 148 -8.03 -7.27 11.90
C ILE A 148 -7.45 -8.64 11.55
N CYS A 149 -8.03 -9.30 10.55
CA CYS A 149 -7.51 -10.55 9.98
C CYS A 149 -6.95 -10.26 8.59
N PHE A 150 -5.72 -10.67 8.32
CA PHE A 150 -5.10 -10.61 6.99
C PHE A 150 -4.91 -12.03 6.49
N THR A 151 -5.31 -12.35 5.26
CA THR A 151 -5.21 -13.73 4.72
C THR A 151 -4.10 -13.88 3.68
N GLU A 152 -3.75 -12.79 3.00
CA GLU A 152 -2.69 -12.80 2.00
C GLU A 152 -2.20 -11.39 1.67
N MET A 153 -0.87 -11.21 1.66
CA MET A 153 -0.24 -10.01 1.12
C MET A 153 0.78 -10.39 0.06
N ARG A 154 0.58 -9.90 -1.16
CA ARG A 154 1.53 -10.03 -2.26
C ARG A 154 1.97 -8.65 -2.70
N TYR A 155 3.26 -8.39 -2.60
CA TYR A 155 3.86 -7.17 -3.10
C TYR A 155 4.85 -7.49 -4.22
N THR A 156 4.65 -6.87 -5.38
CA THR A 156 5.52 -7.07 -6.54
C THR A 156 6.07 -5.73 -6.98
N LEU A 157 7.39 -5.66 -7.03
CA LEU A 157 8.17 -4.51 -7.42
C LEU A 157 8.81 -4.80 -8.78
N THR A 158 8.69 -3.85 -9.72
CA THR A 158 9.34 -3.97 -11.03
C THR A 158 10.34 -2.83 -11.21
N GLU A 159 11.62 -3.19 -11.30
CA GLU A 159 12.75 -2.29 -11.52
C GLU A 159 13.37 -2.61 -12.89
N ASN A 160 13.34 -1.70 -13.86
CA ASN A 160 14.02 -1.85 -15.16
C ASN A 160 13.85 -3.24 -15.82
N GLN A 161 12.62 -3.76 -15.90
CA GLN A 161 12.25 -5.11 -16.40
C GLN A 161 12.61 -6.29 -15.47
N ASN A 162 13.41 -6.10 -14.42
CA ASN A 162 13.65 -7.09 -13.38
C ASN A 162 12.53 -7.06 -12.34
N ARG A 163 11.79 -8.17 -12.23
CA ARG A 163 10.69 -8.33 -11.27
C ARG A 163 11.24 -8.87 -9.95
N LYS A 164 11.14 -8.10 -8.87
CA LYS A 164 11.32 -8.59 -7.50
C LYS A 164 9.93 -8.81 -6.90
N GLN A 165 9.56 -10.06 -6.65
CA GLN A 165 8.31 -10.42 -5.98
C GLN A 165 8.60 -10.79 -4.53
N LYS A 166 7.84 -10.23 -3.59
CA LYS A 166 7.88 -10.62 -2.19
C LYS A 166 6.47 -11.03 -1.75
N THR A 167 6.35 -12.29 -1.38
CA THR A 167 5.28 -12.77 -0.52
C THR A 167 5.80 -12.63 0.91
N LEU A 168 5.08 -11.88 1.75
CA LEU A 168 5.40 -11.89 3.17
C LEU A 168 4.97 -13.26 3.73
N PRO A 169 5.74 -13.83 4.68
CA PRO A 169 5.28 -14.98 5.41
C PRO A 169 3.98 -14.65 6.12
#